data_AF-A0A1Y3ARD2-F1
#
_entry.id   AF-A0A1Y3ARD2-F1
#
_cell.length_a   1.000
_cell.length_b   1.000
_cell.length_c   1.000
_cell.angle_alpha   90.00
_cell.angle_beta   90.00
_cell.angle_gamma   90.00
#
_symmetry.space_group_name_H-M   'P 1'
#
loop_
_entity.id
_entity.type
_entity.pdbx_description
1 polymer ?
#
loop_
_entity_poly.entity_id
_entity_poly.type
_entity_poly.pdbx_seq_one_letter_code
_entity_poly.pdbx_strand_id
1 'polypeptide(L)'
;HKNHLHFPDDVEISVEARSLICAFLTDRLNRLGRNGMTEVKAHSFFQNEQWTFENIHECIAPVIPELCGDDDTSNFNSNRIDIRKDNEHFPEPRAFAGNHIPFIGFTYSGDNALLCRKRRHSQARKQSVDGESDLMVSRMVELSDQDSDLDHKFRITLHEKDRQIDSLQNDKAYLEKHLNSLRQNLIKVRTTLDQETENRQA
;
A
#
# COMPACT_ATOMS: atom_id res chain seq x y z
N HIS A 1 -32.83 -6.61 13.07
CA HIS A 1 -32.49 -8.04 13.25
C HIS A 1 -33.54 -8.78 14.08
N LYS A 2 -34.04 -8.24 15.21
CA LYS A 2 -35.02 -8.94 16.09
C LYS A 2 -36.26 -9.51 15.37
N ASN A 3 -36.78 -8.84 14.35
CA ASN A 3 -38.02 -9.24 13.66
C ASN A 3 -37.80 -9.98 12.33
N HIS A 4 -36.55 -10.28 11.96
CA HIS A 4 -36.22 -10.91 10.68
C HIS A 4 -35.35 -12.15 10.82
N LEU A 5 -34.81 -12.42 12.01
CA LEU A 5 -34.11 -13.67 12.28
C LEU A 5 -35.16 -14.75 12.55
N HIS A 6 -35.29 -15.68 11.61
CA HIS A 6 -36.14 -16.85 11.73
C HIS A 6 -35.33 -18.09 11.40
N PHE A 7 -35.57 -19.16 12.14
CA PHE A 7 -34.97 -20.46 11.89
C PHE A 7 -36.02 -21.32 11.18
N PRO A 8 -35.73 -21.86 10.00
CA PRO A 8 -36.62 -22.77 9.31
C PRO A 8 -36.93 -24.02 10.15
N ASP A 9 -38.11 -24.60 9.97
CA ASP A 9 -38.56 -25.79 10.70
C ASP A 9 -37.93 -27.09 10.16
N ASP A 10 -37.43 -27.06 8.92
CA ASP A 10 -36.78 -28.17 8.21
C ASP A 10 -35.28 -28.30 8.52
N VAL A 11 -34.70 -27.37 9.30
CA VAL A 11 -33.29 -27.40 9.68
C VAL A 11 -33.14 -27.90 11.12
N GLU A 12 -32.44 -29.01 11.28
CA GLU A 12 -32.04 -29.52 12.60
C GLU A 12 -30.98 -28.61 13.21
N ILE A 13 -31.35 -27.92 14.29
CA ILE A 13 -30.45 -27.05 15.04
C ILE A 13 -30.83 -27.08 16.52
N SER A 14 -29.84 -27.32 17.37
CA SER A 14 -30.04 -27.47 18.82
C SER A 14 -30.48 -26.15 19.47
N VAL A 15 -31.05 -26.26 20.68
CA VAL A 15 -31.49 -25.10 21.46
C VAL A 15 -30.30 -24.20 21.82
N GLU A 16 -29.16 -24.80 22.14
CA GLU A 16 -27.91 -24.11 22.47
C GLU A 16 -27.36 -23.38 21.24
N ALA A 17 -27.43 -23.99 20.05
CA ALA A 17 -27.01 -23.36 18.80
C ALA A 17 -27.90 -22.16 18.45
N ARG A 18 -29.23 -22.31 18.56
CA ARG A 18 -30.19 -21.19 18.39
C ARG A 18 -29.91 -20.06 19.39
N SER A 19 -29.67 -20.41 20.66
CA SER A 19 -29.32 -19.46 21.72
C SER A 19 -28.06 -18.66 21.37
N LEU A 20 -26.99 -19.35 20.94
CA LEU A 20 -25.72 -18.70 20.58
C LEU A 20 -25.90 -17.72 19.42
N ILE A 21 -26.60 -18.14 18.36
CA ILE A 21 -26.85 -17.31 17.19
C ILE A 21 -27.65 -16.06 17.59
N CYS A 22 -28.72 -16.22 18.37
CA CYS A 22 -29.52 -15.10 18.87
C CYS A 22 -28.71 -14.15 19.78
N ALA A 23 -27.81 -14.69 20.60
CA ALA A 23 -26.96 -13.91 21.49
C ALA A 23 -25.92 -13.07 20.74
N PHE A 24 -25.45 -13.52 19.57
CA PHE A 24 -24.60 -12.71 18.69
C PHE A 24 -25.38 -11.73 17.81
N LEU A 25 -26.51 -12.17 17.26
CA LEU A 25 -27.36 -11.40 16.37
C LEU A 25 -28.35 -10.51 17.16
N THR A 26 -27.81 -9.75 18.10
CA THR A 26 -28.54 -8.75 18.91
C THR A 26 -27.89 -7.36 18.81
N ASP A 27 -28.52 -6.37 19.42
CA ASP A 27 -28.00 -5.00 19.53
C ASP A 27 -26.63 -4.99 20.21
N ARG A 28 -25.73 -4.07 19.80
CA ARG A 28 -24.36 -3.96 20.34
C ARG A 28 -24.27 -3.83 21.87
N LEU A 29 -25.35 -3.38 22.52
CA LEU A 29 -25.42 -3.23 23.97
C LEU A 29 -25.63 -4.56 24.70
N ASN A 30 -26.25 -5.53 24.04
CA ASN A 30 -26.62 -6.83 24.60
C ASN A 30 -25.87 -7.99 23.93
N ARG A 31 -24.97 -7.69 22.99
CA ARG A 31 -24.27 -8.71 22.19
C ARG A 31 -23.30 -9.51 23.05
N LEU A 32 -23.40 -10.83 22.95
CA LEU A 32 -22.43 -11.75 23.54
C LEU A 32 -21.01 -11.44 23.01
N GLY A 33 -20.04 -11.37 23.91
CA GLY A 33 -18.67 -10.94 23.66
C GLY A 33 -18.40 -9.48 24.03
N ARG A 34 -19.42 -8.68 24.39
CA ARG A 34 -19.26 -7.29 24.82
C ARG A 34 -18.40 -7.17 26.08
N ASN A 35 -18.51 -8.12 27.01
CA ASN A 35 -17.72 -8.12 28.24
C ASN A 35 -16.40 -8.92 28.11
N GLY A 36 -16.03 -9.29 26.89
CA GLY A 36 -14.83 -10.06 26.57
C GLY A 36 -15.12 -11.52 26.20
N MET A 37 -14.07 -12.28 25.97
CA MET A 37 -14.18 -13.62 25.39
C MET A 37 -14.70 -14.68 26.38
N THR A 38 -14.59 -14.44 27.70
CA THR A 38 -14.96 -15.42 28.73
C THR A 38 -16.42 -15.84 28.64
N GLU A 39 -17.35 -14.91 28.38
CA GLU A 39 -18.79 -15.24 28.25
C GLU A 39 -19.09 -16.04 26.98
N VAL A 40 -18.32 -15.83 25.91
CA VAL A 40 -18.43 -16.63 24.67
C VAL A 40 -17.96 -18.06 24.94
N LYS A 41 -16.79 -18.22 25.57
CA LYS A 41 -16.23 -19.53 25.92
C LYS A 41 -17.14 -20.32 26.87
N ALA A 42 -17.80 -19.64 27.80
CA ALA A 42 -18.69 -20.26 28.78
C ALA A 42 -20.07 -20.66 28.22
N HIS A 43 -20.39 -20.31 26.97
CA HIS A 43 -21.69 -20.63 26.38
C HIS A 43 -21.88 -22.14 26.20
N SER A 44 -23.04 -22.68 26.62
CA SER A 44 -23.32 -24.12 26.64
C SER A 44 -23.15 -24.83 25.29
N PHE A 45 -23.35 -24.13 24.18
CA PHE A 45 -23.09 -24.65 22.83
C PHE A 45 -21.67 -25.23 22.65
N PHE A 46 -20.67 -24.66 23.33
CA PHE A 46 -19.28 -25.13 23.22
C PHE A 46 -18.92 -26.24 24.21
N GLN A 47 -19.84 -26.65 25.09
CA GLN A 47 -19.60 -27.75 26.01
C GLN A 47 -19.58 -29.06 25.22
N ASN A 48 -18.44 -29.75 25.26
CA ASN A 48 -18.22 -31.00 24.57
C ASN A 48 -17.12 -31.80 25.30
N GLU A 49 -16.98 -33.08 24.94
CA GLU A 49 -15.97 -33.99 25.53
C GLU A 49 -14.73 -34.17 24.64
N GLN A 50 -14.74 -33.62 23.42
CA GLN A 50 -13.71 -33.86 22.40
C GLN A 50 -12.51 -32.91 22.53
N TRP A 51 -12.74 -31.67 22.97
CA TRP A 51 -11.72 -30.62 23.05
C TRP A 51 -12.05 -29.58 24.11
N THR A 52 -11.02 -28.86 24.57
CA THR A 52 -11.08 -27.63 25.36
C THR A 52 -10.54 -26.45 24.55
N PHE A 53 -10.80 -25.21 24.99
CA PHE A 53 -10.29 -24.02 24.30
C PHE A 53 -8.76 -23.93 24.26
N GLU A 54 -8.08 -24.66 25.14
CA GLU A 54 -6.62 -24.71 25.26
C GLU A 54 -6.00 -25.72 24.29
N ASN A 55 -6.69 -26.80 23.95
CA ASN A 55 -6.14 -27.90 23.15
C ASN A 55 -6.83 -28.12 21.79
N ILE A 56 -7.84 -27.32 21.42
CA ILE A 56 -8.61 -27.51 20.16
C ILE A 56 -7.72 -27.59 18.91
N HIS A 57 -6.56 -26.94 18.90
CA HIS A 57 -5.59 -27.00 17.79
C HIS A 57 -4.80 -28.31 17.71
N GLU A 58 -4.74 -29.07 18.81
CA GLU A 58 -4.07 -30.37 18.91
C GLU A 58 -5.04 -31.54 18.66
N CYS A 59 -6.34 -31.28 18.73
CA CYS A 59 -7.39 -32.25 18.46
C CYS A 59 -7.51 -32.55 16.95
N ILE A 60 -8.01 -33.74 16.62
CA ILE A 60 -8.23 -34.15 15.23
C ILE A 60 -9.38 -33.32 14.65
N ALA A 61 -9.12 -32.64 13.53
CA ALA A 61 -10.12 -31.85 12.82
C ALA A 61 -11.22 -32.75 12.21
N PRO A 62 -12.48 -32.27 12.12
CA PRO A 62 -13.59 -33.06 11.56
C PRO A 62 -13.38 -33.53 10.12
N VAL A 63 -12.67 -32.73 9.31
CA VAL A 63 -12.33 -33.05 7.92
C VAL A 63 -10.83 -32.83 7.75
N ILE A 64 -10.12 -33.90 7.38
CA ILE A 64 -8.71 -33.85 7.02
C ILE A 64 -8.65 -33.85 5.49
N PRO A 65 -8.16 -32.78 4.84
CA PRO A 65 -8.06 -32.76 3.39
C PRO A 65 -7.03 -33.78 2.91
N GLU A 66 -7.38 -34.57 1.91
CA GLU A 66 -6.45 -35.40 1.17
C GLU A 66 -5.75 -34.52 0.14
N LEU A 67 -4.42 -34.41 0.24
CA LEU A 67 -3.60 -33.60 -0.66
C LEU A 67 -2.73 -34.50 -1.53
N CYS A 68 -2.70 -34.22 -2.83
CA CYS A 68 -1.89 -34.94 -3.81
C CYS A 68 -0.46 -34.39 -3.95
N GLY A 69 -0.18 -33.20 -3.41
CA GLY A 69 1.09 -32.49 -3.53
C GLY A 69 1.11 -31.16 -2.76
N ASP A 70 2.26 -30.49 -2.74
CA ASP A 70 2.42 -29.15 -2.12
C ASP A 70 1.82 -28.03 -2.98
N ASP A 71 1.59 -28.29 -4.26
CA ASP A 71 0.90 -27.43 -5.23
C ASP A 71 -0.58 -27.77 -5.42
N ASP A 72 -1.13 -28.69 -4.62
CA ASP A 72 -2.53 -29.11 -4.71
C ASP A 72 -3.48 -27.93 -4.43
N THR A 73 -4.33 -27.61 -5.40
CA THR A 73 -5.34 -26.55 -5.32
C THR A 73 -6.78 -27.05 -5.41
N SER A 74 -7.00 -28.36 -5.22
CA SER A 74 -8.32 -29.03 -5.33
C SER A 74 -9.40 -28.46 -4.41
N ASN A 75 -9.00 -27.96 -3.22
CA ASN A 75 -9.90 -27.30 -2.26
C ASN A 75 -10.19 -25.83 -2.60
N PHE A 76 -9.68 -25.31 -3.73
CA PHE A 76 -9.97 -23.97 -4.24
C PHE A 76 -10.81 -24.06 -5.51
N ASN A 77 -11.86 -23.25 -5.61
CA ASN A 77 -12.66 -23.18 -6.84
C ASN A 77 -11.80 -22.72 -8.01
N SER A 78 -11.91 -23.39 -9.16
CA SER A 78 -11.20 -23.04 -10.41
C SER A 78 -11.60 -21.70 -11.02
N ASN A 79 -12.52 -20.95 -10.40
CA ASN A 79 -12.93 -19.62 -10.84
C ASN A 79 -11.88 -18.58 -10.45
N ARG A 80 -10.70 -18.74 -11.02
CA ARG A 80 -9.68 -17.72 -11.17
C ARG A 80 -9.37 -17.67 -12.64
N ILE A 81 -9.96 -16.70 -13.34
CA ILE A 81 -9.33 -15.80 -14.32
C ILE A 81 -10.45 -15.02 -15.04
N ASP A 82 -10.91 -13.94 -14.39
CA ASP A 82 -11.11 -12.67 -15.11
C ASP A 82 -9.79 -11.87 -15.06
N ILE A 83 -8.64 -12.55 -15.16
CA ILE A 83 -7.34 -11.96 -15.52
C ILE A 83 -7.35 -11.63 -17.03
N ARG A 84 -8.47 -11.10 -17.51
CA ARG A 84 -8.61 -10.35 -18.77
C ARG A 84 -9.27 -9.02 -18.47
N LYS A 85 -8.79 -8.35 -17.42
CA LYS A 85 -8.58 -6.91 -17.57
C LYS A 85 -7.21 -6.76 -18.17
N ASP A 86 -7.18 -6.70 -19.49
CA ASP A 86 -6.02 -6.30 -20.26
C ASP A 86 -5.32 -5.15 -19.55
N ASN A 87 -4.16 -5.43 -18.94
CA ASN A 87 -3.11 -4.48 -18.61
C ASN A 87 -3.58 -3.02 -18.42
N GLU A 88 -4.40 -2.75 -17.39
CA GLU A 88 -4.78 -1.39 -16.99
C GLU A 88 -3.53 -0.72 -16.39
N HIS A 89 -2.77 -0.01 -17.23
CA HIS A 89 -1.63 0.79 -16.78
C HIS A 89 -2.08 2.18 -16.35
N PHE A 90 -1.32 2.81 -15.45
CA PHE A 90 -1.53 4.23 -15.18
C PHE A 90 -1.34 5.04 -16.47
N PRO A 91 -2.21 6.05 -16.73
CA PRO A 91 -2.02 6.93 -17.87
C PRO A 91 -0.71 7.72 -17.72
N GLU A 92 -0.12 8.12 -18.85
CA GLU A 92 1.09 8.95 -18.83
C GLU A 92 0.83 10.27 -18.09
N PRO A 93 1.53 10.50 -16.97
CA PRO A 93 1.25 11.64 -16.13
C PRO A 93 1.89 12.92 -16.73
N ARG A 94 1.11 14.00 -16.84
CA ARG A 94 1.59 15.31 -17.33
C ARG A 94 2.32 16.14 -16.24
N ALA A 95 2.30 15.66 -15.00
CA ALA A 95 2.92 16.23 -13.81
C ALA A 95 3.19 15.11 -12.79
N PHE A 96 3.76 15.41 -11.62
CA PHE A 96 3.98 14.38 -10.60
C PHE A 96 2.66 13.73 -10.14
N ALA A 97 2.47 12.44 -10.43
CA ALA A 97 1.24 11.72 -10.10
C ALA A 97 1.30 11.00 -8.73
N GLY A 98 2.49 10.70 -8.22
CA GLY A 98 2.65 10.08 -6.90
C GLY A 98 1.99 8.70 -6.74
N ASN A 99 1.65 8.02 -7.84
CA ASN A 99 0.85 6.78 -7.83
C ASN A 99 1.41 5.66 -6.95
N HIS A 100 2.72 5.65 -6.71
CA HIS A 100 3.39 4.60 -5.92
C HIS A 100 3.63 4.99 -4.45
N ILE A 101 3.39 6.24 -4.06
CA ILE A 101 3.59 6.71 -2.67
C ILE A 101 2.78 5.87 -1.66
N PRO A 102 1.51 5.47 -1.93
CA PRO A 102 0.73 4.68 -0.98
C PRO A 102 1.32 3.29 -0.66
N PHE A 103 2.28 2.81 -1.47
CA PHE A 103 2.90 1.49 -1.31
C PHE A 103 4.30 1.54 -0.70
N ILE A 104 4.81 2.72 -0.33
CA ILE A 104 6.07 2.85 0.39
C ILE A 104 5.93 2.15 1.75
N GLY A 105 6.88 1.27 2.07
CA GLY A 105 6.85 0.47 3.30
C GLY A 105 6.01 -0.82 3.22
N PHE A 106 5.46 -1.13 2.04
CA PHE A 106 4.73 -2.39 1.83
C PHE A 106 5.64 -3.63 1.86
N THR A 107 6.89 -3.51 1.41
CA THR A 107 7.84 -4.62 1.39
C THR A 107 8.13 -5.14 2.79
N TYR A 108 7.85 -6.42 3.01
CA TYR A 108 8.16 -7.14 4.24
C TYR A 108 9.15 -8.28 3.94
N SER A 109 10.16 -8.45 4.80
CA SER A 109 11.06 -9.60 4.80
C SER A 109 11.13 -10.18 6.21
N GLY A 110 10.83 -11.47 6.36
CA GLY A 110 10.87 -12.16 7.64
C GLY A 110 12.25 -12.11 8.32
N ASP A 111 13.32 -12.15 7.52
CA ASP A 111 14.70 -12.12 8.01
C ASP A 111 15.09 -10.74 8.57
N ASN A 112 14.60 -9.66 7.96
CA ASN A 112 14.86 -8.29 8.44
C ASN A 112 14.17 -8.01 9.79
N ALA A 113 13.06 -8.69 10.11
CA ALA A 113 12.41 -8.59 11.42
C ALA A 113 13.27 -9.19 12.54
N LEU A 114 14.10 -10.21 12.25
CA LEU A 114 15.04 -10.78 13.20
C LEU A 114 16.20 -9.84 13.53
N LEU A 115 16.60 -8.97 12.58
CA LEU A 115 17.64 -7.97 12.78
C LEU A 115 17.19 -6.85 13.75
N CYS A 116 15.95 -6.38 13.64
CA CYS A 116 15.38 -5.43 14.62
C CYS A 116 15.19 -6.07 16.01
N ARG A 117 14.83 -7.36 16.07
CA ARG A 117 14.61 -8.08 17.34
C ARG A 117 15.90 -8.39 18.09
N LYS A 118 17.03 -8.56 17.39
CA LYS A 118 18.35 -8.79 18.00
C LYS A 118 18.92 -7.58 18.75
N ARG A 119 18.46 -6.34 18.50
CA ARG A 119 18.90 -5.17 19.29
C ARG A 119 18.39 -5.15 20.74
N ARG A 120 17.47 -6.03 21.14
CA ARG A 120 17.00 -6.13 22.54
C ARG A 120 17.65 -7.25 23.37
N HIS A 121 18.49 -8.10 22.77
CA HIS A 121 19.09 -9.25 23.48
C HIS A 121 20.64 -9.30 23.44
N SER A 122 21.32 -8.20 23.18
CA SER A 122 22.78 -8.11 23.23
C SER A 122 23.38 -8.01 24.65
N GLN A 123 22.83 -8.75 25.63
CA GLN A 123 23.51 -8.93 26.92
C GLN A 123 23.52 -10.37 27.46
N ALA A 124 23.03 -11.38 26.72
CA ALA A 124 23.08 -12.75 27.24
C ALA A 124 23.20 -13.82 26.15
N ARG A 125 24.38 -13.90 25.51
CA ARG A 125 25.03 -15.17 25.13
C ARG A 125 26.30 -14.89 24.32
N LYS A 126 27.45 -15.15 24.95
CA LYS A 126 28.69 -15.46 24.24
C LYS A 126 28.57 -16.89 23.75
N GLN A 127 28.47 -17.10 22.44
CA GLN A 127 28.93 -18.32 21.77
C GLN A 127 29.23 -18.00 20.31
N SER A 128 30.47 -18.32 19.97
CA SER A 128 31.23 -18.10 18.74
C SER A 128 30.57 -18.63 17.46
N VAL A 129 30.43 -17.76 16.45
CA VAL A 129 30.37 -18.11 15.01
C VAL A 129 30.95 -16.92 14.21
N ASP A 130 32.29 -16.88 14.09
CA ASP A 130 33.07 -15.75 13.56
C ASP A 130 33.38 -15.87 12.05
N GLY A 131 32.37 -15.93 11.17
CA GLY A 131 32.65 -15.96 9.72
C GLY A 131 31.59 -15.32 8.83
N GLU A 132 30.33 -15.72 8.97
CA GLU A 132 29.27 -15.24 8.07
C GLU A 132 28.70 -13.88 8.47
N SER A 133 28.78 -13.52 9.75
CA SER A 133 28.25 -12.26 10.27
C SER A 133 29.08 -11.05 9.82
N ASP A 134 30.40 -11.19 9.65
CA ASP A 134 31.29 -10.09 9.22
C ASP A 134 31.15 -9.77 7.71
N LEU A 135 30.90 -10.80 6.89
CA LEU A 135 30.62 -10.64 5.46
C LEU A 135 29.28 -9.91 5.23
N MET A 136 28.27 -10.22 6.04
CA MET A 136 26.96 -9.58 5.94
C MET A 136 26.97 -8.12 6.43
N VAL A 137 27.77 -7.82 7.47
CA VAL A 137 27.99 -6.45 7.95
C VAL A 137 28.81 -5.65 6.94
N SER A 138 29.86 -6.21 6.34
CA SER A 138 30.64 -5.54 5.30
C SER A 138 29.77 -5.19 4.08
N ARG A 139 28.93 -6.13 3.63
CA ARG A 139 27.98 -5.88 2.55
C ARG A 139 26.93 -4.81 2.91
N MET A 140 26.53 -4.71 4.18
CA MET A 140 25.61 -3.67 4.66
C MET A 140 26.26 -2.28 4.66
N VAL A 141 27.53 -2.19 5.03
CA VAL A 141 28.30 -0.94 4.98
C VAL A 141 28.49 -0.52 3.51
N GLU A 142 28.87 -1.44 2.63
CA GLU A 142 29.01 -1.16 1.19
C GLU A 142 27.70 -0.68 0.55
N LEU A 143 26.57 -1.32 0.89
CA LEU A 143 25.24 -0.90 0.40
C LEU A 143 24.84 0.47 0.97
N SER A 144 25.20 0.77 2.21
CA SER A 144 24.95 2.07 2.83
C SER A 144 25.80 3.18 2.20
N ASP A 145 27.06 2.89 1.89
CA ASP A 145 27.97 3.84 1.23
C ASP A 145 27.49 4.12 -0.21
N GLN A 146 27.09 3.08 -0.95
CA GLN A 146 26.50 3.23 -2.29
C GLN A 146 25.23 4.07 -2.29
N ASP A 147 24.36 3.92 -1.29
CA ASP A 147 23.13 4.71 -1.16
C ASP A 147 23.45 6.19 -0.90
N SER A 148 24.48 6.46 -0.09
CA SER A 148 24.95 7.83 0.18
C SER A 148 25.57 8.52 -1.05
N ASP A 149 26.33 7.78 -1.85
CA ASP A 149 26.91 8.27 -3.11
C ASP A 149 25.81 8.55 -4.16
N LEU A 150 24.80 7.68 -4.22
CA LEU A 150 23.63 7.87 -5.08
C LEU A 150 22.84 9.12 -4.68
N ASP A 151 22.57 9.32 -3.39
CA ASP A 151 21.91 10.52 -2.89
C ASP A 151 22.71 11.78 -3.24
N HIS A 152 24.04 11.76 -3.03
CA HIS A 152 24.90 12.87 -3.37
C HIS A 152 24.85 13.21 -4.87
N LYS A 153 24.90 12.19 -5.73
CA LYS A 153 24.81 12.35 -7.19
C LYS A 153 23.45 12.90 -7.63
N PHE A 154 22.35 12.43 -7.02
CA PHE A 154 21.01 12.96 -7.28
C PHE A 154 20.91 14.43 -6.88
N ARG A 155 21.46 14.81 -5.73
CA ARG A 155 21.50 16.20 -5.27
C ARG A 155 22.29 17.12 -6.20
N ILE A 156 23.46 16.68 -6.67
CA ILE A 156 24.24 17.45 -7.66
C ILE A 156 23.44 17.63 -8.95
N THR A 157 22.84 16.55 -9.45
CA THR A 157 22.06 16.59 -10.69
C THR A 157 20.86 17.53 -10.57
N LEU A 158 20.15 17.50 -9.44
CA LEU A 158 19.06 18.43 -9.13
C LEU A 158 19.53 19.89 -9.19
N HIS A 159 20.63 20.21 -8.51
CA HIS A 159 21.20 21.56 -8.52
C HIS A 159 21.63 22.03 -9.92
N GLU A 160 22.07 21.11 -10.78
CA GLU A 160 22.41 21.43 -12.18
C GLU A 160 21.15 21.70 -13.00
N LYS A 161 20.08 20.91 -12.81
CA LYS A 161 18.78 21.13 -13.47
C LYS A 161 18.13 22.43 -13.04
N ASP A 162 18.20 22.80 -11.75
CA ASP A 162 17.68 24.08 -11.26
C ASP A 162 18.40 25.26 -11.92
N ARG A 163 19.73 25.22 -12.01
CA ARG A 163 20.49 26.25 -12.74
C ARG A 163 20.12 26.34 -14.21
N GLN A 164 19.85 25.21 -14.85
CA GLN A 164 19.39 25.17 -16.24
C GLN A 164 18.01 25.81 -16.40
N ILE A 165 17.10 25.58 -15.44
CA ILE A 165 15.77 26.20 -15.42
C ILE A 165 15.90 27.73 -15.28
N ASP A 166 16.73 28.22 -14.35
CA ASP A 166 16.93 29.65 -14.15
C ASP A 166 17.48 30.34 -15.41
N SER A 167 18.43 29.71 -16.10
CA SER A 167 18.97 30.23 -17.37
C SER A 167 17.87 30.35 -18.43
N LEU A 168 17.07 29.29 -18.62
CA LEU A 168 16.00 29.27 -19.61
C LEU A 168 14.90 30.29 -19.28
N GLN A 169 14.62 30.51 -18.00
CA GLN A 169 13.66 31.54 -17.57
C GLN A 169 14.15 32.95 -17.90
N ASN A 170 15.45 33.22 -17.71
CA ASN A 170 16.05 34.51 -18.07
C ASN A 170 16.00 34.75 -19.59
N ASP A 171 16.37 33.75 -20.39
CA ASP A 171 16.32 33.84 -21.85
C ASP A 171 14.89 34.06 -22.35
N LYS A 172 13.93 33.34 -21.76
CA LYS A 172 12.50 33.53 -22.05
C LYS A 172 12.07 34.97 -21.77
N ALA A 173 12.40 35.53 -20.61
CA ALA A 173 12.04 36.89 -20.24
C ALA A 173 12.68 37.92 -21.20
N TYR A 174 13.93 37.69 -21.62
CA TYR A 174 14.60 38.54 -22.61
C TYR A 174 13.89 38.53 -23.97
N LEU A 175 13.58 37.33 -24.48
CA LEU A 175 12.88 37.18 -25.76
C LEU A 175 11.48 37.78 -25.72
N GLU A 176 10.74 37.61 -24.63
CA GLU A 176 9.42 38.21 -24.45
C GLU A 176 9.48 39.74 -24.50
N LYS A 177 10.49 40.35 -23.86
CA LYS A 177 10.70 41.80 -23.92
C LYS A 177 11.00 42.28 -25.33
N HIS A 178 11.87 41.57 -26.06
CA HIS A 178 12.22 41.93 -27.44
C HIS A 178 11.02 41.80 -28.39
N LEU A 179 10.25 40.73 -28.22
CA LEU A 179 9.04 40.48 -29.00
C LEU A 179 7.96 41.55 -28.73
N ASN A 180 7.79 41.99 -27.49
CA ASN A 180 6.89 43.10 -27.16
C ASN A 180 7.33 44.43 -27.76
N SER A 181 8.64 44.72 -27.79
CA SER A 181 9.18 45.91 -28.46
C SER A 181 8.89 45.91 -29.97
N LEU A 182 9.17 44.78 -30.64
CA LEU A 182 8.85 44.59 -32.06
C LEU A 182 7.36 44.77 -32.35
N ARG A 183 6.49 44.21 -31.50
CA ARG A 183 5.02 44.41 -31.60
C ARG A 183 4.64 45.87 -31.50
N GLN A 184 5.20 46.62 -30.53
CA GLN A 184 4.92 48.05 -30.39
C GLN A 184 5.39 48.86 -31.60
N ASN A 185 6.58 48.55 -32.14
CA ASN A 185 7.08 49.22 -33.34
C ASN A 185 6.20 48.92 -34.57
N LEU A 186 5.74 47.68 -34.74
CA LEU A 186 4.79 47.30 -35.78
C LEU A 186 3.47 48.07 -35.68
N ILE A 187 2.92 48.18 -34.48
CA ILE A 187 1.70 48.96 -34.22
C ILE A 187 1.93 50.42 -34.62
N LYS A 188 3.04 51.03 -34.19
CA LYS A 188 3.38 52.42 -34.54
C LYS A 188 3.48 52.63 -36.04
N VAL A 189 4.26 51.80 -36.74
CA VAL A 189 4.42 51.88 -38.21
C VAL A 189 3.06 51.76 -38.91
N ARG A 190 2.21 50.83 -38.46
CA ARG A 190 0.88 50.66 -39.03
C ARG A 190 0.00 51.90 -38.83
N THR A 191 -0.04 52.45 -37.61
CA THR A 191 -0.80 53.68 -37.34
C THR A 191 -0.31 54.87 -38.15
N THR A 192 1.00 55.01 -38.35
CA THR A 192 1.57 56.09 -39.19
C THR A 192 1.19 55.91 -40.65
N LEU A 193 1.24 54.68 -41.15
CA LEU A 193 0.83 54.35 -42.52
C LEU A 193 -0.65 54.68 -42.74
N ASP A 194 -1.52 54.25 -41.81
CA ASP A 194 -2.96 54.51 -41.89
C ASP A 194 -3.22 56.04 -41.94
N GLN A 195 -2.56 56.82 -41.06
CA GLN A 195 -2.66 58.29 -41.06
C GLN A 195 -2.17 58.93 -42.37
N GLU A 196 -1.06 58.44 -42.95
CA GLU A 196 -0.57 58.94 -44.24
C GLU A 196 -1.53 58.60 -45.39
N THR A 197 -2.19 57.44 -45.36
CA THR A 197 -3.18 57.06 -46.37
C THR A 197 -4.44 57.92 -46.29
N GLU A 198 -4.91 58.23 -45.09
CA GLU A 198 -6.04 59.15 -44.87
C GLU A 198 -5.70 60.56 -45.36
N ASN A 199 -4.51 61.07 -45.02
CA ASN A 199 -4.05 62.41 -45.46
C ASN A 199 -3.88 62.52 -46.98
N ARG A 200 -3.67 61.41 -47.70
CA ARG A 200 -3.57 61.41 -49.17
C ARG A 200 -4.93 61.30 -49.88
N GLN A 201 -5.99 60.93 -49.16
CA GLN A 201 -7.34 60.75 -49.71
C GLN A 201 -8.28 61.94 -49.42
N ALA A 202 -7.87 62.88 -48.56
CA ALA A 202 -8.55 64.14 -48.27
C ALA A 202 -8.02 65.29 -49.14
#